data_AF-A0A7W1UH92-F1
#
_entry.id   AF-A0A7W1UH92-F1
#
_cell.length_a   1.000
_cell.length_b   1.000
_cell.length_c   1.000
_cell.angle_alpha   90.00
_cell.angle_beta   90.00
_cell.angle_gamma   90.00
#
_symmetry.space_group_name_H-M   'P 1'
#
loop_
_entity.id
_entity.type
_entity.pdbx_description
1 polymer ?
#
loop_
_entity_poly.entity_id
_entity_poly.type
_entity_poly.pdbx_seq_one_letter_code
_entity_poly.pdbx_strand_id
1 'polypeptide(L)'
;LGERAPNLDGLPERATTQIEDARYHKGNPAARDSDQKESFPGSGTAESAQEYIAESHSCPSCFVVAGYGVKGTNDKVSPMPAIHKPPISLSLPELAAVDTWLYVREGREAPSFDEIVKTYEKFIPESDRPKPPTEGDAKPGASALMADGTEPVDQIFAKGQCVACHTIPGIPGATGTIGPKLVEGTNAPLRIKDKEYKGKAKGVSDYIMESIVEPSAYVVKGFPDNTMPKVFGQKLSAGALKKIVDYLSQVQEGKEPPKAS
;
A
#
# COMPACT_ATOMS: atom_id res chain seq x y z
N LEU A 1 15.41 -2.36 -5.61
CA LEU A 1 14.22 -1.54 -5.96
C LEU A 1 13.59 -2.27 -7.13
N GLY A 2 12.40 -2.84 -6.96
CA GLY A 2 11.77 -3.65 -8.01
C GLY A 2 11.50 -2.78 -9.24
N GLU A 3 11.85 -3.27 -10.43
CA GLU A 3 11.67 -2.59 -11.72
C GLU A 3 10.20 -2.43 -12.15
N ARG A 4 9.25 -2.58 -11.22
CA ARG A 4 7.80 -2.59 -11.49
C ARG A 4 7.08 -1.32 -11.06
N ALA A 5 7.75 -0.42 -10.34
CA ALA A 5 7.18 0.85 -9.90
C ALA A 5 8.24 1.96 -9.93
N PRO A 6 7.87 3.18 -10.31
CA PRO A 6 8.77 4.32 -10.21
C PRO A 6 9.14 4.56 -8.75
N ASN A 7 10.37 5.03 -8.52
CA ASN A 7 10.74 5.49 -7.18
C ASN A 7 9.80 6.63 -6.76
N LEU A 8 9.39 6.66 -5.49
CA LEU A 8 8.60 7.75 -4.92
C LEU A 8 9.48 8.92 -4.47
N ASP A 9 10.80 8.74 -4.31
CA ASP A 9 11.69 9.82 -3.86
C ASP A 9 11.70 10.96 -4.87
N GLY A 10 11.52 12.22 -4.44
CA GLY A 10 11.40 13.38 -5.33
C GLY A 10 10.12 13.43 -6.16
N LEU A 11 9.06 12.71 -5.77
CA LEU A 11 7.77 12.69 -6.48
C LEU A 11 7.15 14.08 -6.68
N PRO A 12 7.13 15.00 -5.69
CA PRO A 12 6.62 16.36 -5.89
C PRO A 12 7.32 17.12 -7.02
N GLU A 13 8.64 16.99 -7.13
CA GLU A 13 9.41 17.62 -8.20
C GLU A 13 9.16 16.92 -9.54
N ARG A 14 9.13 15.59 -9.59
CA ARG A 14 8.83 14.89 -10.84
C ARG A 14 7.45 15.24 -11.36
N ALA A 15 6.46 15.42 -10.50
CA ALA A 15 5.10 15.77 -10.92
C ALA A 15 5.07 17.09 -11.74
N THR A 16 5.93 18.07 -11.43
CA THR A 16 6.03 19.32 -12.22
C THR A 16 6.59 19.07 -13.62
N THR A 17 7.41 18.03 -13.80
CA THR A 17 8.00 17.68 -15.09
C THR A 17 7.07 16.76 -15.89
N GLN A 18 6.47 15.77 -15.25
CA GLN A 18 5.66 14.74 -15.92
C GLN A 18 4.37 15.30 -16.51
N ILE A 19 3.76 16.29 -15.86
CA ILE A 19 2.57 16.97 -16.39
C ILE A 19 2.84 17.72 -17.71
N GLU A 20 4.09 18.05 -17.99
CA GLU A 20 4.52 18.72 -19.22
C GLU A 20 5.03 17.74 -20.30
N ASP A 21 5.00 16.42 -20.04
CA ASP A 21 5.30 15.41 -21.07
C ASP A 21 4.27 15.53 -22.21
N ALA A 22 4.74 15.61 -23.47
CA ALA A 22 3.85 15.75 -24.62
C ALA A 22 2.82 14.60 -24.72
N ARG A 23 3.15 13.41 -24.22
CA ARG A 23 2.26 12.24 -24.18
C ARG A 23 1.20 12.30 -23.09
N TYR A 24 1.33 13.23 -22.14
CA TYR A 24 0.33 13.45 -21.10
C TYR A 24 -0.93 14.12 -21.68
N HIS A 25 -0.78 14.88 -22.78
CA HIS A 25 -1.85 15.61 -23.46
C HIS A 25 -2.68 16.47 -22.51
N LYS A 26 -2.02 17.37 -21.79
CA LYS A 26 -2.63 18.34 -20.87
C LYS A 26 -3.79 19.08 -21.55
N GLY A 27 -4.97 19.03 -20.95
CA GLY A 27 -6.21 19.62 -21.47
C GLY A 27 -6.88 18.86 -22.61
N ASN A 28 -6.33 17.72 -23.04
CA ASN A 28 -6.88 16.89 -24.13
C ASN A 28 -6.76 15.39 -23.81
N PRO A 29 -7.54 14.86 -22.84
CA PRO A 29 -7.41 13.47 -22.43
C PRO A 29 -7.68 12.47 -23.56
N ALA A 30 -8.52 12.83 -24.53
CA ALA A 30 -8.83 12.00 -25.70
C ALA A 30 -7.61 11.71 -26.58
N ALA A 31 -6.59 12.57 -26.56
CA ALA A 31 -5.36 12.39 -27.33
C ALA A 31 -4.34 11.47 -26.67
N ARG A 32 -4.52 11.09 -25.39
CA ARG A 32 -3.62 10.15 -24.68
C ARG A 32 -3.56 8.82 -25.42
N ASP A 33 -2.40 8.15 -25.43
CA ASP A 33 -2.24 6.82 -26.04
C ASP A 33 -2.57 5.66 -25.07
N SER A 34 -2.83 5.97 -23.80
CA SER A 34 -3.21 5.01 -22.76
C SER A 34 -4.60 4.42 -22.97
N ASP A 35 -4.85 3.23 -22.40
CA ASP A 35 -6.15 2.55 -22.57
C ASP A 35 -7.29 3.27 -21.82
N GLN A 36 -6.96 3.91 -20.69
CA GLN A 36 -7.88 4.76 -19.95
C GLN A 36 -7.53 6.23 -20.20
N LYS A 37 -8.50 7.04 -20.63
CA LYS A 37 -8.25 8.45 -21.00
C LYS A 37 -8.44 9.42 -19.84
N GLU A 38 -9.38 9.12 -18.96
CA GLU A 38 -9.80 9.95 -17.84
C GLU A 38 -10.11 9.07 -16.62
N SER A 39 -10.06 9.64 -15.42
CA SER A 39 -10.41 8.93 -14.19
C SER A 39 -11.88 8.52 -14.20
N PHE A 40 -12.73 9.43 -14.66
CA PHE A 40 -14.12 9.21 -15.03
C PHE A 40 -14.48 10.19 -16.16
N PRO A 41 -15.54 9.93 -16.95
CA PRO A 41 -15.91 10.80 -18.05
C PRO A 41 -16.07 12.26 -17.62
N GLY A 42 -15.29 13.17 -18.21
CA GLY A 42 -15.34 14.59 -17.92
C GLY A 42 -14.50 15.05 -16.72
N SER A 43 -13.69 14.18 -16.10
CA SER A 43 -12.74 14.59 -15.07
C SER A 43 -11.63 15.51 -15.60
N GLY A 44 -11.41 15.51 -16.92
CA GLY A 44 -10.32 16.22 -17.57
C GLY A 44 -8.95 15.65 -17.19
N THR A 45 -7.92 16.47 -17.36
CA THR A 45 -6.54 16.17 -16.93
C THR A 45 -6.17 17.05 -15.74
N ALA A 46 -5.07 16.71 -15.07
CA ALA A 46 -4.41 17.63 -14.16
C ALA A 46 -3.90 18.89 -14.87
N GLU A 47 -3.89 19.98 -14.11
CA GLU A 47 -3.36 21.29 -14.52
C GLU A 47 -2.16 21.74 -13.67
N SER A 48 -1.99 21.14 -12.49
CA SER A 48 -0.89 21.39 -11.55
C SER A 48 -0.17 20.10 -11.14
N ALA A 49 1.03 20.22 -10.55
CA ALA A 49 1.78 19.08 -10.05
C ALA A 49 1.00 18.28 -8.98
N GLN A 50 0.31 18.97 -8.07
CA GLN A 50 -0.52 18.30 -7.06
C GLN A 50 -1.70 17.56 -7.69
N GLU A 51 -2.36 18.17 -8.69
CA GLU A 51 -3.41 17.48 -9.43
C GLU A 51 -2.85 16.28 -10.22
N TYR A 52 -1.63 16.36 -10.74
CA TYR A 52 -1.00 15.24 -11.44
C TYR A 52 -0.81 14.05 -10.50
N ILE A 53 -0.40 14.30 -9.25
CA ILE A 53 -0.29 13.28 -8.22
C ILE A 53 -1.66 12.66 -7.94
N ALA A 54 -2.68 13.49 -7.71
CA ALA A 54 -4.04 13.03 -7.43
C ALA A 54 -4.66 12.23 -8.59
N GLU A 55 -4.48 12.69 -9.84
CA GLU A 55 -4.91 11.96 -11.04
C GLU A 55 -4.15 10.64 -11.19
N SER A 56 -2.83 10.64 -10.98
CA SER A 56 -2.01 9.42 -11.10
C SER A 56 -2.43 8.37 -10.06
N HIS A 57 -2.80 8.78 -8.86
CA HIS A 57 -3.32 7.89 -7.81
C HIS A 57 -4.74 7.40 -8.09
N SER A 58 -5.58 8.25 -8.69
CA SER A 58 -6.98 7.95 -8.99
C SER A 58 -7.13 7.12 -10.27
N CYS A 59 -6.25 7.34 -11.23
CA CYS A 59 -6.25 6.73 -12.54
C CYS A 59 -4.80 6.46 -13.00
N PRO A 60 -4.13 5.43 -12.45
CA PRO A 60 -2.75 5.15 -12.82
C PRO A 60 -2.56 4.82 -14.30
N SER A 61 -3.60 4.28 -14.96
CA SER A 61 -3.58 4.02 -16.40
C SER A 61 -3.95 5.25 -17.24
N CYS A 62 -4.36 6.38 -16.66
CA CYS A 62 -4.60 7.61 -17.42
C CYS A 62 -3.34 8.11 -18.10
N PHE A 63 -2.21 8.04 -17.39
CA PHE A 63 -0.90 8.31 -17.94
C PHE A 63 0.12 7.37 -17.30
N VAL A 64 0.76 6.56 -18.12
CA VAL A 64 1.81 5.64 -17.68
C VAL A 64 3.15 6.20 -18.09
N VAL A 65 4.02 6.40 -17.11
CA VAL A 65 5.40 6.83 -17.36
C VAL A 65 6.13 5.76 -18.18
N ALA A 66 6.95 6.20 -19.14
CA ALA A 66 7.70 5.30 -20.01
C ALA A 66 8.48 4.26 -19.20
N GLY A 67 8.35 2.98 -19.57
CA GLY A 67 9.05 1.86 -18.94
C GLY A 67 8.38 1.30 -17.68
N TYR A 68 7.25 1.85 -17.23
CA TYR A 68 6.54 1.39 -16.02
C TYR A 68 5.19 0.71 -16.30
N GLY A 69 4.82 0.53 -17.57
CA GLY A 69 3.61 -0.19 -17.93
C GLY A 69 3.70 -1.70 -17.74
N VAL A 70 2.52 -2.34 -17.75
CA VAL A 70 2.42 -3.80 -17.81
C VAL A 70 3.13 -4.31 -19.07
N LYS A 71 3.95 -5.36 -18.93
CA LYS A 71 4.67 -5.96 -20.07
C LYS A 71 3.69 -6.35 -21.19
N GLY A 72 3.98 -5.88 -22.40
CA GLY A 72 3.16 -6.14 -23.60
C GLY A 72 2.07 -5.10 -23.86
N THR A 73 1.85 -4.13 -22.97
CA THR A 73 0.88 -3.04 -23.20
C THR A 73 1.55 -1.79 -23.79
N ASN A 74 2.88 -1.77 -23.90
CA ASN A 74 3.64 -0.63 -24.41
C ASN A 74 3.33 0.68 -23.65
N ASP A 75 3.33 0.60 -22.31
CA ASP A 75 2.99 1.71 -21.40
C ASP A 75 1.58 2.27 -21.60
N LYS A 76 0.61 1.43 -21.95
CA LYS A 76 -0.81 1.84 -22.04
C LYS A 76 -1.64 1.48 -20.83
N VAL A 77 -1.13 0.56 -20.00
CA VAL A 77 -1.78 0.08 -18.77
C VAL A 77 -0.76 0.08 -17.64
N SER A 78 -1.13 0.71 -16.53
CA SER A 78 -0.31 0.72 -15.32
C SER A 78 -0.54 -0.57 -14.50
N PRO A 79 0.51 -1.15 -13.90
CA PRO A 79 0.37 -2.24 -12.93
C PRO A 79 -0.12 -1.73 -11.56
N MET A 80 -0.12 -0.41 -11.32
CA MET A 80 -0.62 0.19 -10.09
C MET A 80 -2.15 0.24 -10.10
N PRO A 81 -2.83 -0.24 -9.04
CA PRO A 81 -4.27 -0.08 -8.92
C PRO A 81 -4.65 1.36 -8.55
N ALA A 82 -5.86 1.78 -8.89
CA ALA A 82 -6.43 3.01 -8.36
C ALA A 82 -6.56 2.89 -6.83
N ILE A 83 -5.80 3.67 -6.07
CA ILE A 83 -5.57 3.41 -4.64
C ILE A 83 -6.74 3.78 -3.73
N HIS A 84 -7.70 4.55 -4.25
CA HIS A 84 -9.00 4.78 -3.61
C HIS A 84 -9.99 3.64 -3.85
N LYS A 85 -9.68 2.68 -4.74
CA LYS A 85 -10.52 1.51 -4.96
C LYS A 85 -9.97 0.32 -4.16
N PRO A 86 -10.81 -0.69 -3.87
CA PRO A 86 -10.30 -1.92 -3.30
C PRO A 86 -9.22 -2.54 -4.21
N PRO A 87 -8.17 -3.15 -3.64
CA PRO A 87 -8.01 -3.59 -2.25
C PRO A 87 -7.50 -2.53 -1.25
N ILE A 88 -7.06 -1.37 -1.71
CA ILE A 88 -6.34 -0.40 -0.86
C ILE A 88 -7.34 0.55 -0.18
N SER A 89 -8.35 1.01 -0.92
CA SER A 89 -9.50 1.77 -0.40
C SER A 89 -9.13 3.00 0.44
N LEU A 90 -8.08 3.75 0.08
CA LEU A 90 -7.72 4.98 0.80
C LEU A 90 -8.80 6.04 0.64
N SER A 91 -9.27 6.58 1.76
CA SER A 91 -10.13 7.75 1.81
C SER A 91 -9.38 9.01 1.38
N LEU A 92 -10.11 10.08 1.00
CA LEU A 92 -9.48 11.34 0.62
C LEU A 92 -8.57 11.93 1.72
N PRO A 93 -8.94 11.89 3.01
CA PRO A 93 -8.04 12.31 4.08
C PRO A 93 -6.75 11.50 4.17
N GLU A 94 -6.82 10.19 3.94
CA GLU A 94 -5.62 9.32 3.96
C GLU A 94 -4.73 9.58 2.75
N LEU A 95 -5.32 9.79 1.57
CA LEU A 95 -4.59 10.21 0.37
C LEU A 95 -3.89 11.56 0.58
N ALA A 96 -4.57 12.52 1.20
CA ALA A 96 -3.99 13.81 1.51
C ALA A 96 -2.85 13.74 2.54
N ALA A 97 -2.96 12.84 3.53
CA ALA A 97 -1.89 12.58 4.49
C ALA A 97 -0.66 11.94 3.83
N VAL A 98 -0.87 10.98 2.91
CA VAL A 98 0.22 10.36 2.13
C VAL A 98 0.95 11.42 1.30
N ASP A 99 0.22 12.25 0.55
CA ASP A 99 0.83 13.31 -0.25
C ASP A 99 1.59 14.29 0.63
N THR A 100 0.99 14.76 1.73
CA THR A 100 1.66 15.65 2.69
C THR A 100 2.99 15.06 3.17
N TRP A 101 3.01 13.76 3.51
CA TRP A 101 4.24 13.07 3.90
C TRP A 101 5.26 12.99 2.75
N LEU A 102 4.82 12.75 1.50
CA LEU A 102 5.68 12.75 0.31
C LEU A 102 6.36 14.10 0.06
N TYR A 103 5.71 15.22 0.39
CA TYR A 103 6.35 16.55 0.35
C TYR A 103 7.33 16.74 1.51
N VAL A 104 6.87 16.53 2.75
CA VAL A 104 7.64 16.84 3.96
C VAL A 104 8.90 15.97 4.08
N ARG A 105 8.83 14.69 3.70
CA ARG A 105 10.00 13.79 3.74
C ARG A 105 11.15 14.23 2.82
N GLU A 106 10.82 15.00 1.78
CA GLU A 106 11.77 15.58 0.82
C GLU A 106 12.24 16.98 1.24
N GLY A 107 11.86 17.43 2.45
CA GLY A 107 12.17 18.77 2.96
C GLY A 107 11.40 19.90 2.26
N ARG A 108 10.26 19.58 1.63
CA ARG A 108 9.44 20.54 0.89
C ARG A 108 8.21 20.96 1.68
N GLU A 109 7.77 22.20 1.45
CA GLU A 109 6.48 22.67 1.92
C GLU A 109 5.37 21.99 1.09
N ALA A 110 4.46 21.31 1.78
CA ALA A 110 3.30 20.70 1.16
C ALA A 110 2.21 21.76 0.92
N PRO A 111 1.38 21.63 -0.13
CA PRO A 111 0.10 22.33 -0.18
C PRO A 111 -0.71 22.04 1.08
N SER A 112 -1.65 22.92 1.41
CA SER A 112 -2.51 22.67 2.57
C SER A 112 -3.33 21.40 2.40
N PHE A 113 -3.69 20.77 3.51
CA PHE A 113 -4.46 19.53 3.51
C PHE A 113 -5.76 19.66 2.68
N ASP A 114 -6.49 20.76 2.85
CA ASP A 114 -7.73 21.02 2.11
C ASP A 114 -7.51 21.22 0.61
N GLU A 115 -6.39 21.82 0.21
CA GLU A 115 -6.02 21.93 -1.21
C GLU A 115 -5.74 20.56 -1.80
N ILE A 116 -4.99 19.70 -1.08
CA ILE A 116 -4.72 18.34 -1.53
C ILE A 116 -6.03 17.55 -1.67
N VAL A 117 -6.92 17.60 -0.67
CA VAL A 117 -8.23 16.93 -0.73
C VAL A 117 -9.01 17.38 -1.96
N LYS A 118 -9.11 18.69 -2.23
CA LYS A 118 -9.81 19.22 -3.41
C LYS A 118 -9.25 18.67 -4.72
N THR A 119 -7.94 18.45 -4.82
CA THR A 119 -7.37 17.84 -6.04
C THR A 119 -7.84 16.39 -6.23
N TYR A 120 -8.01 15.62 -5.16
CA TYR A 120 -8.60 14.28 -5.28
C TYR A 120 -10.09 14.32 -5.60
N GLU A 121 -10.83 15.30 -5.07
CA GLU A 121 -12.25 15.47 -5.38
C GLU A 121 -12.51 15.68 -6.87
N LYS A 122 -11.56 16.32 -7.58
CA LYS A 122 -11.58 16.48 -9.04
C LYS A 122 -11.51 15.14 -9.79
N PHE A 123 -10.77 14.16 -9.28
CA PHE A 123 -10.52 12.88 -9.97
C PHE A 123 -11.25 11.69 -9.37
N ILE A 124 -11.87 11.83 -8.20
CA ILE A 124 -12.65 10.78 -7.54
C ILE A 124 -14.08 11.31 -7.32
N PRO A 125 -15.06 10.86 -8.13
CA PRO A 125 -16.43 11.31 -7.99
C PRO A 125 -16.99 10.82 -6.65
N GLU A 126 -17.94 11.56 -6.08
CA GLU A 126 -18.50 11.26 -4.75
C GLU A 126 -18.99 9.82 -4.62
N SER A 127 -19.53 9.24 -5.70
CA SER A 127 -19.98 7.85 -5.77
C SER A 127 -18.87 6.81 -5.56
N ASP A 128 -17.63 7.16 -5.90
CA ASP A 128 -16.47 6.26 -5.90
C ASP A 128 -15.56 6.50 -4.69
N ARG A 129 -15.83 7.52 -3.87
CA ARG A 129 -15.04 7.81 -2.68
C ARG A 129 -15.25 6.71 -1.64
N PRO A 130 -14.17 6.11 -1.10
CA PRO A 130 -14.28 5.26 0.08
C PRO A 130 -14.95 6.05 1.19
N LYS A 131 -16.07 5.51 1.68
CA LYS A 131 -16.73 6.08 2.84
C LYS A 131 -15.76 5.93 4.01
N PRO A 132 -15.57 6.99 4.83
CA PRO A 132 -14.85 6.82 6.07
C PRO A 132 -15.49 5.65 6.85
N PRO A 133 -14.70 4.83 7.55
CA PRO A 133 -15.28 3.83 8.43
C PRO A 133 -16.12 4.55 9.48
N THR A 134 -17.43 4.50 9.34
CA THR A 134 -18.35 4.80 10.43
C THR A 134 -18.27 3.63 11.40
N GLU A 135 -18.26 3.93 12.70
CA GLU A 135 -18.40 2.91 13.74
C GLU A 135 -19.75 2.19 13.54
N GLY A 136 -19.76 1.08 12.78
CA GLY A 136 -20.94 0.27 12.54
C GLY A 136 -21.15 -0.26 11.10
N ASP A 137 -20.47 0.27 10.08
CA ASP A 137 -20.74 -0.10 8.67
C ASP A 137 -19.77 -1.16 8.10
N ALA A 138 -19.38 -2.15 8.90
CA ALA A 138 -18.78 -3.38 8.35
C ALA A 138 -19.86 -4.18 7.60
N LYS A 139 -20.12 -3.84 6.34
CA LYS A 139 -20.88 -4.70 5.42
C LYS A 139 -19.93 -5.72 4.79
N PRO A 140 -20.21 -7.04 4.91
CA PRO A 140 -19.40 -8.05 4.26
C PRO A 140 -19.64 -8.03 2.75
N GLY A 141 -18.56 -7.95 1.96
CA GLY A 141 -18.58 -8.49 0.59
C GLY A 141 -18.25 -7.58 -0.59
N ALA A 142 -17.52 -6.47 -0.43
CA ALA A 142 -17.08 -5.67 -1.58
C ALA A 142 -15.55 -5.52 -1.69
N SER A 143 -14.85 -6.66 -1.84
CA SER A 143 -13.61 -6.82 -2.63
C SER A 143 -12.97 -8.19 -2.38
N ALA A 144 -12.22 -8.70 -3.36
CA ALA A 144 -11.39 -9.91 -3.34
C ALA A 144 -10.20 -9.88 -2.34
N LEU A 145 -10.36 -9.14 -1.24
CA LEU A 145 -9.48 -9.02 -0.10
C LEU A 145 -9.65 -10.20 0.86
N MET A 146 -8.56 -10.63 1.46
CA MET A 146 -8.57 -11.60 2.55
C MET A 146 -9.02 -10.95 3.86
N ALA A 147 -8.60 -9.72 4.14
CA ALA A 147 -9.07 -8.94 5.29
C ALA A 147 -8.96 -7.44 4.98
N ASP A 148 -9.88 -6.65 5.53
CA ASP A 148 -9.95 -5.21 5.31
C ASP A 148 -9.64 -4.38 6.56
N GLY A 149 -9.47 -5.03 7.71
CA GLY A 149 -9.09 -4.36 8.96
C GLY A 149 -10.29 -3.89 9.77
N THR A 150 -11.53 -4.13 9.32
CA THR A 150 -12.73 -4.00 10.16
C THR A 150 -12.81 -5.12 11.20
N GLU A 151 -12.12 -6.23 10.97
CA GLU A 151 -12.15 -7.39 11.84
C GLU A 151 -11.21 -7.25 13.06
N PRO A 152 -11.49 -8.00 14.15
CA PRO A 152 -10.51 -8.23 15.22
C PRO A 152 -9.21 -8.86 14.68
N VAL A 153 -8.09 -8.65 15.37
CA VAL A 153 -6.78 -8.99 14.81
C VAL A 153 -6.56 -10.50 14.69
N ASP A 154 -7.13 -11.31 15.59
CA ASP A 154 -7.15 -12.78 15.47
C ASP A 154 -7.83 -13.24 14.16
N GLN A 155 -8.95 -12.60 13.79
CA GLN A 155 -9.67 -12.91 12.56
C GLN A 155 -8.88 -12.51 11.32
N ILE A 156 -8.13 -11.40 11.38
CA ILE A 156 -7.23 -10.99 10.29
C ILE A 156 -6.16 -12.06 10.04
N PHE A 157 -5.52 -12.58 11.11
CA PHE A 157 -4.54 -13.67 10.98
C PHE A 157 -5.16 -14.97 10.45
N ALA A 158 -6.38 -15.30 10.87
CA ALA A 158 -7.10 -16.48 10.39
C ALA A 158 -7.45 -16.35 8.90
N LYS A 159 -8.05 -15.23 8.48
CA LYS A 159 -8.41 -15.01 7.07
C LYS A 159 -7.18 -14.94 6.15
N GLY A 160 -6.07 -14.37 6.63
CA GLY A 160 -4.77 -14.38 5.94
C GLY A 160 -4.07 -15.74 5.95
N GLN A 161 -4.62 -16.76 6.62
CA GLN A 161 -4.05 -18.09 6.80
C GLN A 161 -2.66 -18.10 7.48
N CYS A 162 -2.30 -17.01 8.17
CA CYS A 162 -1.02 -16.87 8.86
C CYS A 162 -0.87 -17.96 9.94
N VAL A 163 -1.99 -18.31 10.59
CA VAL A 163 -2.07 -19.30 11.67
C VAL A 163 -1.68 -20.72 11.24
N ALA A 164 -1.79 -21.04 9.94
CA ALA A 164 -1.47 -22.36 9.41
C ALA A 164 0.05 -22.58 9.32
N CYS A 165 0.80 -21.53 9.01
CA CYS A 165 2.24 -21.61 8.83
C CYS A 165 3.04 -21.15 10.04
N HIS A 166 2.53 -20.17 10.80
CA HIS A 166 3.27 -19.53 11.88
C HIS A 166 2.70 -19.85 13.26
N THR A 167 3.60 -19.92 14.24
CA THR A 167 3.25 -19.85 15.65
C THR A 167 3.14 -18.38 16.03
N ILE A 168 1.97 -17.95 16.48
CA ILE A 168 1.69 -16.55 16.80
C ILE A 168 1.15 -16.47 18.23
N PRO A 169 2.01 -16.14 19.23
CA PRO A 169 1.58 -16.07 20.62
C PRO A 169 0.40 -15.11 20.79
N GLY A 170 -0.63 -15.58 21.52
CA GLY A 170 -1.86 -14.81 21.78
C GLY A 170 -2.92 -14.90 20.68
N ILE A 171 -2.63 -15.54 19.54
CA ILE A 171 -3.63 -15.83 18.51
C ILE A 171 -4.11 -17.29 18.65
N PRO A 172 -5.41 -17.54 18.88
CA PRO A 172 -5.94 -18.89 19.02
C PRO A 172 -5.64 -19.78 17.82
N GLY A 173 -5.16 -21.01 18.07
CA GLY A 173 -4.88 -22.00 17.03
C GLY A 173 -3.61 -21.76 16.20
N ALA A 174 -2.92 -20.63 16.39
CA ALA A 174 -1.71 -20.29 15.64
C ALA A 174 -0.48 -21.04 16.18
N THR A 175 -0.32 -22.29 15.73
CA THR A 175 0.73 -23.23 16.15
C THR A 175 1.57 -23.75 14.98
N GLY A 176 1.47 -23.10 13.81
CA GLY A 176 2.22 -23.49 12.63
C GLY A 176 3.73 -23.40 12.82
N THR A 177 4.46 -24.28 12.14
CA THR A 177 5.93 -24.36 12.21
C THR A 177 6.61 -24.31 10.83
N ILE A 178 5.82 -24.13 9.77
CA ILE A 178 6.31 -23.97 8.39
C ILE A 178 7.05 -22.64 8.24
N GLY A 179 6.60 -21.61 8.95
CA GLY A 179 7.26 -20.32 9.08
C GLY A 179 7.78 -20.07 10.51
N PRO A 180 8.61 -19.04 10.71
CA PRO A 180 9.16 -18.70 12.02
C PRO A 180 8.07 -18.34 13.03
N LYS A 181 8.35 -18.58 14.31
CA LYS A 181 7.55 -18.04 15.42
C LYS A 181 7.58 -16.52 15.40
N LEU A 182 6.41 -15.89 15.46
CA LEU A 182 6.24 -14.44 15.33
C LEU A 182 6.26 -13.75 16.71
N VAL A 183 7.46 -13.55 17.23
CA VAL A 183 7.76 -12.73 18.43
C VAL A 183 8.56 -11.50 18.02
N GLU A 184 7.98 -10.71 17.11
CA GLU A 184 8.74 -9.72 16.34
C GLU A 184 9.21 -8.51 17.16
N GLY A 185 8.58 -8.23 18.30
CA GLY A 185 9.12 -7.28 19.28
C GLY A 185 10.50 -7.69 19.82
N THR A 186 10.84 -8.99 19.79
CA THR A 186 12.17 -9.51 20.13
C THR A 186 13.02 -9.78 18.90
N ASN A 187 12.45 -10.38 17.85
CA ASN A 187 13.20 -10.87 16.69
C ASN A 187 13.61 -9.76 15.72
N ALA A 188 12.72 -8.81 15.40
CA ALA A 188 12.96 -7.82 14.36
C ALA A 188 14.22 -6.96 14.62
N PRO A 189 14.50 -6.44 15.84
CA PRO A 189 15.72 -5.68 16.10
C PRO A 189 17.01 -6.48 15.89
N LEU A 190 16.96 -7.80 16.07
CA LEU A 190 18.11 -8.70 15.85
C LEU A 190 18.28 -8.97 14.35
N ARG A 191 17.19 -9.23 13.64
CA ARG A 191 17.20 -9.57 12.21
C ARG A 191 17.58 -8.38 11.32
N ILE A 192 17.15 -7.17 11.65
CA ILE A 192 17.56 -5.94 10.92
C ILE A 192 19.08 -5.72 11.01
N LYS A 193 19.73 -6.21 12.09
CA LYS A 193 21.19 -6.12 12.30
C LYS A 193 21.95 -7.31 11.72
N ASP A 194 21.26 -8.31 11.18
CA ASP A 194 21.87 -9.46 10.54
C ASP A 194 22.62 -9.02 9.27
N LYS A 195 23.80 -9.59 9.03
CA LYS A 195 24.60 -9.28 7.83
C LYS A 195 23.94 -9.75 6.54
N GLU A 196 23.11 -10.79 6.63
CA GLU A 196 22.35 -11.33 5.50
C GLU A 196 21.05 -10.55 5.26
N TYR A 197 20.73 -9.56 6.09
CA TYR A 197 19.57 -8.70 5.89
C TYR A 197 19.77 -7.78 4.69
N LYS A 198 19.01 -8.03 3.62
CA LYS A 198 19.02 -7.26 2.37
C LYS A 198 17.82 -6.32 2.24
N GLY A 199 16.97 -6.30 3.26
CA GLY A 199 15.81 -5.42 3.38
C GLY A 199 16.19 -3.97 3.69
N LYS A 200 15.17 -3.11 3.79
CA LYS A 200 15.34 -1.66 4.02
C LYS A 200 14.75 -1.17 5.32
N ALA A 201 14.04 -2.03 6.05
CA ALA A 201 13.44 -1.66 7.33
C ALA A 201 14.45 -1.05 8.31
N LYS A 202 14.02 0.02 9.00
CA LYS A 202 14.84 0.71 10.01
C LYS A 202 14.34 0.50 11.44
N GLY A 203 13.16 -0.10 11.60
CA GLY A 203 12.55 -0.40 12.88
C GLY A 203 11.69 -1.67 12.84
N VAL A 204 11.15 -2.04 14.00
CA VAL A 204 10.35 -3.25 14.18
C VAL A 204 9.13 -3.27 13.25
N SER A 205 8.35 -2.18 13.26
CA SER A 205 7.14 -2.08 12.44
C SER A 205 7.45 -2.15 10.94
N ASP A 206 8.50 -1.46 10.50
CA ASP A 206 8.97 -1.50 9.10
C ASP A 206 9.37 -2.92 8.69
N TYR A 207 10.05 -3.66 9.58
CA TYR A 207 10.51 -5.02 9.29
C TYR A 207 9.34 -5.99 9.16
N ILE A 208 8.34 -5.86 10.03
CA ILE A 208 7.13 -6.68 9.96
C ILE A 208 6.38 -6.37 8.66
N MET A 209 6.21 -5.09 8.32
CA MET A 209 5.55 -4.68 7.08
C MET A 209 6.30 -5.22 5.85
N GLU A 210 7.61 -5.01 5.78
CA GLU A 210 8.46 -5.51 4.69
C GLU A 210 8.40 -7.05 4.58
N SER A 211 8.43 -7.76 5.70
CA SER A 211 8.33 -9.22 5.71
C SER A 211 6.98 -9.74 5.19
N ILE A 212 5.91 -8.95 5.30
CA ILE A 212 4.58 -9.33 4.79
C ILE A 212 4.42 -8.99 3.31
N VAL A 213 4.88 -7.80 2.90
CA VAL A 213 4.69 -7.30 1.53
C VAL A 213 5.77 -7.78 0.55
N GLU A 214 6.98 -8.00 1.05
CA GLU A 214 8.15 -8.50 0.31
C GLU A 214 8.83 -9.66 1.07
N PRO A 215 8.16 -10.82 1.26
CA PRO A 215 8.66 -11.89 2.14
C PRO A 215 10.02 -12.50 1.72
N SER A 216 10.43 -12.36 0.46
CA SER A 216 11.74 -12.82 -0.01
C SER A 216 12.85 -11.77 0.15
N ALA A 217 12.57 -10.57 0.66
CA ALA A 217 13.59 -9.54 0.92
C ALA A 217 14.58 -10.01 2.02
N TYR A 218 14.08 -10.76 3.00
CA TYR A 218 14.87 -11.47 3.98
C TYR A 218 14.14 -12.73 4.43
N VAL A 219 14.79 -13.89 4.26
CA VAL A 219 14.27 -15.17 4.71
C VAL A 219 15.02 -15.59 5.97
N VAL A 220 14.27 -15.84 7.05
CA VAL A 220 14.85 -16.27 8.32
C VAL A 220 15.59 -17.59 8.13
N LYS A 221 16.83 -17.67 8.63
CA LYS A 221 17.66 -18.86 8.53
C LYS A 221 16.92 -20.11 9.03
N GLY A 222 16.95 -21.17 8.24
CA GLY A 222 16.27 -22.43 8.54
C GLY A 222 14.87 -22.58 7.92
N PHE A 223 14.36 -21.54 7.26
CA PHE A 223 13.07 -21.56 6.57
C PHE A 223 13.24 -21.50 5.04
N PRO A 224 12.38 -22.16 4.26
CA PRO A 224 12.44 -22.13 2.79
C PRO A 224 11.90 -20.82 2.21
N ASP A 225 12.63 -20.23 1.26
CA ASP A 225 12.14 -19.09 0.47
C ASP A 225 10.92 -19.49 -0.40
N ASN A 226 10.13 -18.50 -0.80
CA ASN A 226 8.89 -18.64 -1.58
C ASN A 226 7.77 -19.46 -0.91
N THR A 227 7.91 -19.75 0.38
CA THR A 227 6.86 -20.42 1.18
C THR A 227 5.79 -19.43 1.62
N MET A 228 6.19 -18.22 2.01
CA MET A 228 5.24 -17.16 2.37
C MET A 228 4.67 -16.51 1.10
N PRO A 229 3.34 -16.48 0.92
CA PRO A 229 2.72 -15.93 -0.27
C PRO A 229 3.08 -14.45 -0.54
N LYS A 230 3.45 -14.14 -1.79
CA LYS A 230 3.80 -12.76 -2.24
C LYS A 230 2.58 -11.89 -2.59
N VAL A 231 1.38 -12.36 -2.23
CA VAL A 231 0.12 -11.71 -2.61
C VAL A 231 -0.44 -10.80 -1.50
N PHE A 232 0.13 -10.84 -0.29
CA PHE A 232 -0.46 -10.15 0.86
C PHE A 232 -0.50 -8.63 0.70
N GLY A 233 0.49 -8.00 0.06
CA GLY A 233 0.45 -6.58 -0.28
C GLY A 233 -0.70 -6.19 -1.23
N GLN A 234 -1.33 -7.16 -1.89
CA GLN A 234 -2.49 -6.96 -2.78
C GLN A 234 -3.80 -7.51 -2.18
N LYS A 235 -3.71 -8.35 -1.14
CA LYS A 235 -4.84 -9.11 -0.59
C LYS A 235 -5.19 -8.72 0.84
N LEU A 236 -4.36 -7.93 1.50
CA LEU A 236 -4.66 -7.30 2.78
C LEU A 236 -4.76 -5.79 2.56
N SER A 237 -5.79 -5.16 3.12
CA SER A 237 -5.87 -3.69 3.11
C SER A 237 -4.76 -3.08 3.99
N ALA A 238 -4.55 -1.78 3.85
CA ALA A 238 -3.67 -1.03 4.76
C ALA A 238 -4.12 -1.13 6.22
N GLY A 239 -5.44 -1.10 6.49
CA GLY A 239 -6.00 -1.27 7.83
C GLY A 239 -5.71 -2.64 8.43
N ALA A 240 -5.83 -3.70 7.63
CA ALA A 240 -5.51 -5.06 8.05
C ALA A 240 -4.01 -5.23 8.34
N LEU A 241 -3.15 -4.74 7.44
CA LEU A 241 -1.69 -4.75 7.62
C LEU A 241 -1.28 -3.98 8.87
N LYS A 242 -1.86 -2.80 9.11
CA LYS A 242 -1.59 -2.00 10.30
C LYS A 242 -1.90 -2.78 11.59
N LYS A 243 -3.08 -3.43 11.67
CA LYS A 243 -3.44 -4.25 12.84
C LYS A 243 -2.46 -5.40 13.08
N ILE A 244 -2.01 -6.07 12.01
CA ILE A 244 -0.99 -7.13 12.11
C ILE A 244 0.33 -6.56 12.65
N VAL A 245 0.80 -5.45 12.08
CA VAL A 245 2.06 -4.81 12.46
C VAL A 245 2.01 -4.33 13.92
N ASP A 246 0.94 -3.64 14.31
CA ASP A 246 0.74 -3.15 15.68
C ASP A 246 0.74 -4.30 16.69
N TYR A 247 0.09 -5.41 16.36
CA TYR A 247 0.08 -6.61 17.21
C TYR A 247 1.48 -7.23 17.33
N LEU A 248 2.09 -7.62 16.20
CA LEU A 248 3.37 -8.33 16.18
C LEU A 248 4.53 -7.52 16.75
N SER A 249 4.50 -6.19 16.60
CA SER A 249 5.53 -5.30 17.18
C SER A 249 5.58 -5.36 18.71
N GLN A 250 4.47 -5.74 19.35
CA GLN A 250 4.35 -5.86 20.80
C GLN A 250 4.58 -7.30 21.30
N VAL A 251 4.49 -8.31 20.44
CA VAL A 251 4.72 -9.70 20.81
C VAL A 251 6.20 -9.94 21.07
N GLN A 252 6.55 -10.34 22.30
CA GLN A 252 7.93 -10.58 22.73
C GLN A 252 8.10 -12.02 23.24
N GLU A 253 9.30 -12.58 23.05
CA GLU A 253 9.63 -13.93 23.55
C GLU A 253 9.54 -13.96 25.07
N GLY A 254 8.85 -14.96 25.61
CA GLY A 254 8.70 -15.17 27.06
C GLY A 254 7.81 -14.16 27.80
N LYS A 255 7.13 -13.24 27.09
CA LYS A 255 6.18 -12.30 27.69
C LYS A 255 4.73 -12.65 27.35
N GLU A 256 3.81 -12.17 28.19
CA GLU A 256 2.39 -12.26 27.91
C GLU A 256 2.08 -11.49 26.61
N PRO A 257 1.40 -12.13 25.63
CA PRO A 257 1.10 -11.49 24.37
C PRO A 257 0.01 -10.41 24.52
N PRO A 258 -0.02 -9.40 23.64
CA PRO A 258 -1.11 -8.43 23.59
C PRO A 258 -2.46 -9.10 23.32
N LYS A 259 -3.54 -8.46 23.76
CA LYS A 259 -4.91 -8.93 23.49
C LYS A 259 -5.20 -8.92 22.00
N ALA A 260 -5.77 -10.01 21.51
CA ALA A 260 -6.08 -10.21 20.09
C ALA A 260 -7.50 -9.76 19.67
N SER A 261 -8.30 -9.30 20.64
CA SER A 261 -9.70 -8.87 20.50
C SER A 261 -10.00 -7.68 21.40
#